data_AF-A0A7Y3J2I3-F1
#
_entry.id   AF-A0A7Y3J2I3-F1
#
_cell.length_a   1.000
_cell.length_b   1.000
_cell.length_c   1.000
_cell.angle_alpha   90.00
_cell.angle_beta   90.00
_cell.angle_gamma   90.00
#
_symmetry.space_group_name_H-M   'P 1'
#
loop_
_entity.id
_entity.type
_entity.pdbx_description
1 polymer ?
#
loop_
_entity_poly.entity_id
_entity_poly.type
_entity_poly.pdbx_seq_one_letter_code
_entity_poly.pdbx_strand_id
1 'polypeptide(L)'
;MSNPSQSKNNAPLVVALVIVVLLGLGIALYFAFFATPVKKAPAPTPVAVQASPQPVAPEATPTSTQPKILGVHQVVPRDTLWWISDKWYKDPVLWPSIYEINKAQIHNPDLIYPGQRFDIPALVGTKGNLSQDDYSLLAKGYLEAYRVYKEAGKKDASQYKTAGEHYQAKASQ
;
A
#
# COMPACT_ATOMS: atom_id res chain seq x y z
N MET A 1 -67.05 14.31 -49.18
CA MET A 1 -67.79 14.73 -47.98
C MET A 1 -67.45 13.75 -46.85
N SER A 2 -66.88 14.29 -45.78
CA SER A 2 -66.85 13.87 -44.36
C SER A 2 -66.98 12.38 -43.94
N ASN A 3 -65.88 11.86 -43.39
CA ASN A 3 -65.63 11.15 -42.09
C ASN A 3 -66.83 10.98 -41.11
N PRO A 4 -66.81 10.16 -40.00
CA PRO A 4 -65.75 9.31 -39.40
C PRO A 4 -66.17 8.00 -38.64
N SER A 5 -65.13 7.29 -38.13
CA SER A 5 -65.04 6.58 -36.83
C SER A 5 -65.67 5.20 -36.60
N GLN A 6 -64.81 4.21 -36.29
CA GLN A 6 -64.59 3.61 -34.94
C GLN A 6 -63.62 2.41 -35.10
N SER A 7 -62.34 2.53 -34.76
CA SER A 7 -61.75 2.29 -33.43
C SER A 7 -61.89 0.85 -32.93
N LYS A 8 -60.77 0.09 -32.95
CA LYS A 8 -60.46 -0.90 -31.93
C LYS A 8 -58.99 -0.75 -31.54
N ASN A 9 -58.80 0.07 -30.52
CA ASN A 9 -57.54 0.28 -29.82
C ASN A 9 -57.29 -0.91 -28.88
N ASN A 10 -56.31 -1.73 -29.24
CA ASN A 10 -55.71 -2.77 -28.44
C ASN A 10 -54.44 -3.17 -29.21
N ALA A 11 -53.24 -2.77 -28.82
CA ALA A 11 -52.70 -2.98 -27.50
C ALA A 11 -51.41 -2.15 -27.32
N PRO A 12 -51.45 -1.04 -26.56
CA PRO A 12 -50.22 -0.46 -25.98
C PRO A 12 -49.46 -1.46 -25.08
N LEU A 13 -50.02 -2.65 -24.81
CA LEU A 13 -49.41 -3.75 -24.06
C LEU A 13 -48.34 -4.56 -24.84
N VAL A 14 -48.41 -4.65 -26.18
CA VAL A 14 -47.44 -5.47 -26.93
C VAL A 14 -46.08 -4.76 -27.07
N VAL A 15 -46.10 -3.42 -27.20
CA VAL A 15 -44.88 -2.62 -27.37
C VAL A 15 -44.11 -2.47 -26.04
N ALA A 16 -44.81 -2.39 -24.91
CA ALA A 16 -44.18 -2.30 -23.59
C ALA A 16 -43.45 -3.60 -23.20
N LEU A 17 -43.90 -4.77 -23.66
CA LEU A 17 -43.27 -6.05 -23.33
C LEU A 17 -41.93 -6.27 -24.07
N VAL A 18 -41.78 -5.74 -25.29
CA VAL A 18 -40.56 -5.91 -26.10
C VAL A 18 -39.37 -5.11 -25.53
N ILE A 19 -39.62 -3.95 -24.92
CA ILE A 19 -38.56 -3.10 -24.34
C ILE A 19 -38.03 -3.67 -23.02
N VAL A 20 -38.87 -4.29 -22.18
CA VAL A 20 -38.44 -4.92 -20.92
C VAL A 20 -37.64 -6.20 -21.17
N VAL A 21 -37.98 -6.97 -22.22
CA VAL A 21 -37.21 -8.17 -22.61
C VAL A 21 -35.84 -7.81 -23.20
N LEU A 22 -35.73 -6.73 -23.98
CA LEU A 22 -34.44 -6.29 -24.55
C LEU A 22 -33.51 -5.60 -23.52
N LEU A 23 -34.05 -4.95 -22.49
CA LEU A 23 -33.25 -4.40 -21.38
C LEU A 23 -32.85 -5.46 -20.34
N GLY A 24 -33.63 -6.54 -20.18
CA GLY A 24 -33.28 -7.68 -19.33
C GLY A 24 -32.19 -8.59 -19.93
N LEU A 25 -32.23 -8.84 -21.24
CA LEU A 25 -31.22 -9.64 -21.95
C LEU A 25 -29.88 -8.92 -22.15
N GLY A 26 -29.89 -7.58 -22.25
CA GLY A 26 -28.66 -6.79 -22.35
C GLY A 26 -27.80 -6.83 -21.07
N ILE A 27 -28.43 -6.87 -19.89
CA ILE A 27 -27.72 -6.92 -18.61
C ILE A 27 -27.11 -8.30 -18.36
N ALA A 28 -27.79 -9.39 -18.75
CA ALA A 28 -27.25 -10.75 -18.63
C ALA A 28 -26.02 -10.98 -19.55
N LEU A 29 -25.96 -10.32 -20.71
CA LEU A 29 -24.80 -10.38 -21.61
C LEU A 29 -23.69 -9.39 -21.23
N TYR A 30 -24.00 -8.28 -20.56
CA TYR A 30 -23.00 -7.36 -20.01
C TYR A 30 -22.18 -8.04 -18.90
N PHE A 31 -22.81 -8.71 -17.93
CA PHE A 31 -22.07 -9.41 -16.87
C PHE A 31 -21.24 -10.60 -17.38
N ALA A 32 -21.64 -11.24 -18.49
CA ALA A 32 -20.89 -12.35 -19.08
C ALA A 32 -19.59 -11.91 -19.80
N PHE A 33 -19.45 -10.64 -20.16
CA PHE A 33 -18.26 -10.11 -20.84
C PHE A 33 -17.35 -9.22 -19.97
N PHE A 34 -17.82 -8.73 -18.81
CA PHE A 34 -17.00 -7.96 -17.87
C PHE A 34 -16.50 -8.76 -16.66
N ALA A 35 -16.90 -10.03 -16.52
CA ALA A 35 -16.23 -10.94 -15.59
C ALA A 35 -14.88 -11.35 -16.18
N THR A 36 -13.84 -10.54 -15.93
CA THR A 36 -12.48 -11.04 -16.09
C THR A 36 -12.34 -12.24 -15.15
N PRO A 37 -11.86 -13.40 -15.63
CA PRO A 37 -11.28 -14.35 -14.69
C PRO A 37 -10.10 -13.60 -14.07
N VAL A 38 -10.23 -13.17 -12.82
CA VAL A 38 -9.06 -13.03 -11.97
C VAL A 38 -8.49 -14.44 -11.95
N LYS A 39 -7.56 -14.69 -12.86
CA LYS A 39 -6.68 -15.84 -12.84
C LYS A 39 -6.17 -15.81 -11.41
N LYS A 40 -6.67 -16.72 -10.57
CA LYS A 40 -6.27 -16.82 -9.17
C LYS A 40 -4.76 -16.78 -9.22
N ALA A 41 -4.16 -15.66 -8.81
CA ALA A 41 -2.74 -15.59 -8.64
C ALA A 41 -2.44 -16.81 -7.76
N PRO A 42 -1.46 -17.66 -8.11
CA PRO A 42 -1.04 -18.69 -7.19
C PRO A 42 -0.86 -17.96 -5.86
N ALA A 43 -1.61 -18.37 -4.84
CA ALA A 43 -1.30 -17.99 -3.48
C ALA A 43 0.22 -18.13 -3.38
N PRO A 44 0.97 -17.13 -2.88
CA PRO A 44 2.40 -17.30 -2.75
C PRO A 44 2.56 -18.65 -2.07
N THR A 45 3.11 -19.61 -2.83
CA THR A 45 3.48 -20.90 -2.30
C THR A 45 4.19 -20.53 -1.01
N PRO A 46 3.85 -21.10 0.15
CA PRO A 46 4.68 -20.90 1.31
C PRO A 46 6.06 -21.34 0.82
N VAL A 47 6.93 -20.37 0.58
CA VAL A 47 8.33 -20.65 0.35
C VAL A 47 8.67 -21.23 1.71
N ALA A 48 8.71 -22.56 1.77
CA ALA A 48 9.13 -23.27 2.94
C ALA A 48 10.44 -22.60 3.31
N VAL A 49 10.43 -21.91 4.45
CA VAL A 49 11.61 -21.30 5.03
C VAL A 49 12.57 -22.46 5.20
N GLN A 50 13.51 -22.58 4.27
CA GLN A 50 14.69 -23.39 4.49
C GLN A 50 15.43 -22.69 5.62
N ALA A 51 15.19 -23.15 6.84
CA ALA A 51 16.11 -22.97 7.93
C ALA A 51 17.40 -23.72 7.54
N SER A 52 18.32 -23.02 6.88
CA SER A 52 19.71 -23.44 6.84
C SER A 52 20.35 -23.02 8.16
N PRO A 53 20.75 -23.95 9.05
CA PRO A 53 21.62 -23.61 10.16
C PRO A 53 23.00 -23.29 9.58
N GLN A 54 23.37 -22.01 9.50
CA GLN A 54 24.77 -21.65 9.32
C GLN A 54 25.47 -21.62 10.69
N PRO A 55 26.62 -22.31 10.85
CA PRO A 55 27.29 -22.48 12.13
C PRO A 55 27.83 -21.16 12.67
N VAL A 56 27.70 -21.01 13.98
CA VAL A 56 28.39 -20.03 14.83
C VAL A 56 29.91 -20.04 14.61
N ALA A 57 30.46 -18.89 14.21
CA ALA A 57 31.84 -18.49 14.47
C ALA A 57 31.82 -17.05 14.99
N PRO A 58 32.18 -16.79 16.26
CA PRO A 58 32.20 -15.46 16.83
C PRO A 58 33.57 -14.82 16.61
N GLU A 59 33.69 -13.89 15.65
CA GLU A 59 34.88 -13.03 15.59
C GLU A 59 34.58 -11.65 14.99
N ALA A 60 34.81 -10.63 15.83
CA ALA A 60 34.90 -9.19 15.59
C ALA A 60 33.64 -8.42 15.10
N THR A 61 32.85 -7.96 16.08
CA THR A 61 31.96 -6.79 15.98
C THR A 61 32.69 -5.54 15.43
N PRO A 62 32.00 -4.76 14.58
CA PRO A 62 31.75 -3.37 14.91
C PRO A 62 30.26 -3.23 15.23
N THR A 63 29.94 -2.50 16.29
CA THR A 63 28.60 -2.10 16.75
C THR A 63 27.58 -2.00 15.60
N SER A 64 26.75 -3.04 15.43
CA SER A 64 25.56 -2.95 14.56
C SER A 64 24.51 -2.19 15.35
N THR A 65 24.46 -0.87 15.17
CA THR A 65 23.41 0.03 15.66
C THR A 65 22.10 -0.21 14.90
N GLN A 66 21.60 -1.45 14.92
CA GLN A 66 20.29 -1.74 14.37
C GLN A 66 19.25 -1.40 15.44
N PRO A 67 18.23 -0.58 15.12
CA PRO A 67 17.26 -0.15 16.11
C PRO A 67 16.50 -1.36 16.65
N LYS A 68 16.23 -1.35 17.96
CA LYS A 68 15.40 -2.36 18.63
C LYS A 68 14.03 -2.44 17.95
N ILE A 69 13.42 -3.61 17.87
CA ILE A 69 12.05 -3.75 17.33
C ILE A 69 11.02 -3.61 18.46
N LEU A 70 10.04 -2.73 18.28
CA LEU A 70 8.91 -2.50 19.19
C LEU A 70 7.83 -3.57 19.04
N GLY A 71 7.61 -4.03 17.81
CA GLY A 71 6.62 -5.05 17.49
C GLY A 71 6.54 -5.30 15.99
N VAL A 72 5.56 -6.10 15.58
CA VAL A 72 5.28 -6.42 14.18
C VAL A 72 3.87 -5.97 13.83
N HIS A 73 3.72 -5.20 12.76
CA HIS A 73 2.41 -4.83 12.22
C HIS A 73 2.06 -5.70 11.02
N GLN A 74 0.89 -6.34 11.05
CA GLN A 74 0.33 -6.98 9.87
C GLN A 74 -0.51 -5.97 9.10
N VAL A 75 -0.15 -5.72 7.84
CA VAL A 75 -0.82 -4.78 6.95
C VAL A 75 -2.27 -5.25 6.70
N VAL A 76 -3.22 -4.34 6.85
CA VAL A 76 -4.64 -4.58 6.56
C VAL A 76 -5.12 -3.72 5.38
N PRO A 77 -6.30 -4.01 4.77
CA PRO A 77 -6.81 -3.21 3.67
C PRO A 77 -6.91 -1.72 4.01
N ARG A 78 -6.38 -0.88 3.11
CA ARG A 78 -6.27 0.60 3.20
C ARG A 78 -5.18 1.13 4.14
N ASP A 79 -4.32 0.28 4.69
CA ASP A 79 -3.12 0.75 5.37
C ASP A 79 -2.20 1.48 4.39
N THR A 80 -1.54 2.52 4.91
CA THR A 80 -0.38 3.18 4.30
C THR A 80 0.72 3.22 5.35
N LEU A 81 1.99 3.35 4.94
CA LEU A 81 3.09 3.50 5.91
C LEU A 81 2.88 4.71 6.82
N TRP A 82 2.31 5.80 6.30
CA TRP A 82 1.87 6.98 7.06
C TRP A 82 0.89 6.62 8.17
N TRP A 83 -0.17 5.87 7.85
CA TRP A 83 -1.19 5.48 8.84
C TRP A 83 -0.65 4.46 9.86
N ILE A 84 0.20 3.54 9.42
CA ILE A 84 0.88 2.60 10.33
C ILE A 84 1.76 3.39 11.32
N SER A 85 2.52 4.37 10.84
CA SER A 85 3.33 5.24 11.69
C SER A 85 2.49 6.01 12.71
N ASP A 86 1.36 6.61 12.29
CA ASP A 86 0.43 7.28 13.20
C ASP A 86 -0.11 6.32 14.27
N LYS A 87 -0.49 5.10 13.87
CA LYS A 87 -1.00 4.09 14.80
C LYS A 87 0.02 3.76 15.90
N TRP A 88 1.27 3.48 15.52
CA TRP A 88 2.31 2.99 16.42
C TRP A 88 3.01 4.12 17.21
N TYR A 89 3.32 5.23 16.56
CA TYR A 89 4.13 6.29 17.16
C TYR A 89 3.33 7.54 17.54
N LYS A 90 2.06 7.64 17.12
CA LYS A 90 1.25 8.88 17.18
C LYS A 90 1.91 10.05 16.45
N ASP A 91 2.74 9.71 15.47
CA ASP A 91 3.40 10.65 14.60
C ASP A 91 3.54 10.01 13.21
N PRO A 92 2.74 10.45 12.23
CA PRO A 92 2.78 9.85 10.92
C PRO A 92 4.06 10.17 10.14
N VAL A 93 4.79 11.24 10.45
CA VAL A 93 5.99 11.62 9.68
C VAL A 93 7.15 10.64 9.90
N LEU A 94 7.06 9.78 10.90
CA LEU A 94 8.06 8.78 11.23
C LEU A 94 7.98 7.52 10.35
N TRP A 95 7.04 7.45 9.40
CA TRP A 95 6.87 6.31 8.51
C TRP A 95 8.15 5.85 7.77
N PRO A 96 9.13 6.71 7.41
CA PRO A 96 10.33 6.25 6.72
C PRO A 96 11.20 5.34 7.57
N SER A 97 11.07 5.40 8.91
CA SER A 97 11.72 4.42 9.79
C SER A 97 11.22 3.00 9.53
N ILE A 98 9.92 2.84 9.36
CA ILE A 98 9.28 1.54 9.04
C ILE A 98 9.73 1.09 7.65
N TYR A 99 9.76 2.01 6.69
CA TYR A 99 10.22 1.72 5.34
C TYR A 99 11.66 1.21 5.32
N GLU A 100 12.60 1.94 5.94
CA GLU A 100 14.02 1.59 5.91
C GLU A 100 14.30 0.21 6.53
N ILE A 101 13.62 -0.12 7.64
CA ILE A 101 13.77 -1.43 8.29
C ILE A 101 13.20 -2.57 7.43
N ASN A 102 12.16 -2.30 6.64
CA ASN A 102 11.45 -3.32 5.87
C ASN A 102 11.72 -3.23 4.36
N LYS A 103 12.72 -2.46 3.92
CA LYS A 103 12.97 -2.17 2.50
C LYS A 103 13.26 -3.39 1.63
N ALA A 104 13.72 -4.49 2.24
CA ALA A 104 13.87 -5.77 1.54
C ALA A 104 12.52 -6.37 1.08
N GLN A 105 11.43 -6.01 1.76
CA GLN A 105 10.06 -6.43 1.44
C GLN A 105 9.26 -5.32 0.72
N ILE A 106 9.63 -4.06 0.91
CA ILE A 106 8.93 -2.88 0.37
C ILE A 106 9.78 -2.25 -0.73
N HIS A 107 9.46 -2.55 -1.98
CA HIS A 107 10.18 -1.98 -3.14
C HIS A 107 9.76 -0.53 -3.43
N ASN A 108 8.49 -0.20 -3.17
CA ASN A 108 7.95 1.15 -3.28
C ASN A 108 7.11 1.45 -2.04
N PRO A 109 7.38 2.54 -1.30
CA PRO A 109 6.64 2.87 -0.09
C PRO A 109 5.12 3.03 -0.27
N ASP A 110 4.67 3.41 -1.47
CA ASP A 110 3.24 3.55 -1.81
C ASP A 110 2.58 2.21 -2.15
N LEU A 111 3.36 1.12 -2.32
CA LEU A 111 2.89 -0.21 -2.74
C LEU A 111 3.09 -1.23 -1.62
N ILE A 112 2.25 -1.14 -0.59
CA ILE A 112 2.12 -2.15 0.45
C ILE A 112 0.81 -2.92 0.29
N TYR A 113 0.78 -4.18 0.72
CA TYR A 113 -0.31 -5.11 0.44
C TYR A 113 -0.80 -5.79 1.72
N PRO A 114 -2.12 -6.02 1.86
CA PRO A 114 -2.66 -6.75 2.99
C PRO A 114 -1.99 -8.10 3.20
N GLY A 115 -1.71 -8.43 4.46
CA GLY A 115 -1.05 -9.67 4.87
C GLY A 115 0.47 -9.56 5.02
N GLN A 116 1.13 -8.52 4.49
CA GLN A 116 2.54 -8.26 4.77
C GLN A 116 2.77 -8.00 6.26
N ARG A 117 3.95 -8.37 6.76
CA ARG A 117 4.35 -8.18 8.17
C ARG A 117 5.57 -7.28 8.21
N PHE A 118 5.43 -6.13 8.86
CA PHE A 118 6.49 -5.14 8.98
C PHE A 118 6.99 -5.04 10.41
N ASP A 119 8.30 -5.10 10.57
CA ASP A 119 8.96 -4.82 11.83
C ASP A 119 8.86 -3.31 12.12
N ILE A 120 8.40 -2.98 13.32
CA ILE A 120 8.19 -1.60 13.77
C ILE A 120 9.38 -1.24 14.65
N PRO A 121 10.31 -0.37 14.20
CA PRO A 121 11.44 0.03 15.05
C PRO A 121 10.98 0.76 16.31
N ALA A 122 11.64 0.48 17.43
CA ALA A 122 11.48 1.21 18.67
C ALA A 122 12.27 2.51 18.55
N LEU A 123 11.58 3.57 18.16
CA LEU A 123 12.16 4.91 18.13
C LEU A 123 12.28 5.43 19.56
N VAL A 124 13.52 5.66 19.99
CA VAL A 124 13.83 6.08 21.35
C VAL A 124 13.51 7.57 21.46
N GLY A 125 12.22 7.91 21.61
CA GLY A 125 11.83 9.32 21.61
C GLY A 125 10.40 9.72 21.27
N THR A 126 9.44 8.79 21.25
CA THR A 126 8.05 9.13 20.86
C THR A 126 7.47 10.28 21.70
N LYS A 127 6.90 11.28 20.99
CA LYS A 127 6.54 12.65 21.43
C LYS A 127 7.70 13.66 21.59
N GLY A 128 8.70 13.58 20.72
CA GLY A 128 9.54 14.75 20.39
C GLY A 128 11.00 14.70 20.83
N ASN A 129 11.50 13.56 21.30
CA ASN A 129 12.90 13.42 21.71
C ASN A 129 13.59 12.23 21.04
N LEU A 130 13.63 12.23 19.70
CA LEU A 130 14.31 11.21 18.90
C LEU A 130 15.82 11.20 19.22
N SER A 131 16.40 10.00 19.32
CA SER A 131 17.85 9.83 19.47
C SER A 131 18.60 10.12 18.15
N GLN A 132 19.93 10.21 18.23
CA GLN A 132 20.78 10.39 17.05
C GLN A 132 20.63 9.26 16.02
N ASP A 133 20.48 8.03 16.51
CA ASP A 133 20.31 6.85 15.67
C ASP A 133 18.93 6.86 15.01
N ASP A 134 17.89 7.35 15.70
CA ASP A 134 16.56 7.53 15.12
C ASP A 134 16.57 8.58 14.02
N TYR A 135 17.26 9.70 14.23
CA TYR A 135 17.44 10.71 13.18
C TYR A 135 18.19 10.14 11.97
N SER A 136 19.24 9.36 12.20
CA SER A 136 20.00 8.68 11.15
C SER A 136 19.11 7.71 10.37
N LEU A 137 18.26 6.95 11.06
CA LEU A 137 17.32 6.01 10.45
C LEU A 137 16.27 6.73 9.59
N LEU A 138 15.68 7.81 10.11
CA LEU A 138 14.71 8.62 9.37
C LEU A 138 15.34 9.27 8.14
N ALA A 139 16.55 9.81 8.28
CA ALA A 139 17.30 10.37 7.17
C ALA A 139 17.49 9.35 6.04
N LYS A 140 17.95 8.13 6.37
CA LYS A 140 18.11 7.03 5.41
C LYS A 140 16.79 6.68 4.74
N GLY A 141 15.72 6.48 5.52
CA GLY A 141 14.41 6.13 4.97
C GLY A 141 13.85 7.19 4.03
N TYR A 142 13.96 8.48 4.37
CA TYR A 142 13.50 9.58 3.52
C TYR A 142 14.31 9.69 2.21
N LEU A 143 15.64 9.55 2.29
CA LEU A 143 16.50 9.63 1.11
C LEU A 143 16.30 8.43 0.17
N GLU A 144 16.07 7.23 0.71
CA GLU A 144 15.71 6.07 -0.10
C GLU A 144 14.32 6.22 -0.74
N ALA A 145 13.35 6.74 0.02
CA ALA A 145 12.04 7.04 -0.54
C ALA A 145 12.13 8.08 -1.68
N TYR A 146 12.95 9.12 -1.51
CA TYR A 146 13.21 10.09 -2.57
C TYR A 146 13.72 9.41 -3.85
N ARG A 147 14.72 8.53 -3.72
CA ARG A 147 15.28 7.81 -4.86
C ARG A 147 14.21 7.02 -5.60
N VAL A 148 13.44 6.22 -4.86
CA VAL A 148 12.36 5.39 -5.43
C VAL A 148 11.27 6.24 -6.09
N TYR A 149 10.83 7.32 -5.44
CA TYR A 149 9.82 8.20 -6.02
C TYR A 149 10.30 8.97 -7.24
N LYS A 150 11.57 9.38 -7.26
CA LYS A 150 12.20 10.01 -8.42
C LYS A 150 12.26 9.04 -9.60
N GLU A 151 12.69 7.80 -9.36
CA GLU A 151 12.72 6.73 -10.36
C GLU A 151 11.31 6.42 -10.90
N ALA A 152 10.29 6.50 -10.04
CA ALA A 152 8.89 6.33 -10.43
C ALA A 152 8.28 7.56 -11.15
N GLY A 153 9.03 8.65 -11.35
CA GLY A 153 8.56 9.86 -12.02
C GLY A 153 7.60 10.72 -11.20
N LYS A 154 7.60 10.58 -9.86
CA LYS A 154 6.73 11.35 -8.96
C LYS A 154 7.20 12.81 -8.91
N LYS A 155 6.33 13.75 -9.28
CA LYS A 155 6.68 15.19 -9.45
C LYS A 155 7.09 15.87 -8.14
N ASP A 156 6.56 15.41 -7.01
CA ASP A 156 6.81 15.95 -5.67
C ASP A 156 7.90 15.18 -4.90
N ALA A 157 8.68 14.33 -5.57
CA ALA A 157 9.71 13.53 -4.92
C ALA A 157 10.73 14.37 -4.12
N SER A 158 11.02 15.60 -4.55
CA SER A 158 11.99 16.49 -3.88
C SER A 158 11.67 16.76 -2.41
N GLN A 159 10.40 16.71 -1.99
CA GLN A 159 10.03 16.91 -0.59
C GLN A 159 10.67 15.87 0.35
N TYR A 160 10.83 14.62 -0.12
CA TYR A 160 11.45 13.55 0.65
C TYR A 160 12.97 13.74 0.75
N LYS A 161 13.61 14.31 -0.28
CA LYS A 161 15.03 14.70 -0.22
C LYS A 161 15.23 15.75 0.86
N THR A 162 14.45 16.82 0.84
CA THR A 162 14.55 17.91 1.83
C THR A 162 14.27 17.42 3.25
N ALA A 163 13.26 16.57 3.44
CA ALA A 163 13.01 15.96 4.74
C ALA A 163 14.18 15.07 5.20
N GLY A 164 14.73 14.26 4.31
CA GLY A 164 15.90 13.41 4.62
C GLY A 164 17.13 14.24 5.03
N GLU A 165 17.43 15.31 4.31
CA GLU A 165 18.51 16.25 4.63
C GLU A 165 18.30 16.94 5.99
N HIS A 166 17.06 17.32 6.31
CA HIS A 166 16.71 17.88 7.62
C HIS A 166 17.00 16.90 8.77
N TYR A 167 16.61 15.64 8.61
CA TYR A 167 16.90 14.61 9.60
C TYR A 167 18.40 14.26 9.65
N GLN A 168 19.11 14.29 8.52
CA GLN A 168 20.55 14.06 8.48
C GLN A 168 21.32 15.15 9.23
N ALA A 169 20.90 16.40 9.12
CA ALA A 169 21.49 17.51 9.85
C ALA A 169 21.32 17.34 11.37
N LYS A 170 20.14 16.90 11.82
CA LYS A 170 19.89 16.59 13.24
C LYS A 170 20.71 15.40 13.73
N ALA A 171 20.87 14.38 12.89
CA ALA A 171 21.69 13.20 13.15
C ALA A 171 23.20 13.49 13.25
N SER A 172 23.63 14.74 13.07
CA SER A 172 25.03 15.17 13.14
C SER A 172 25.30 16.13 14.30
N GLN A 173 24.29 16.50 15.09
CA GLN A 173 24.38 17.39 16.24
C GLN A 173 24.60 16.62 17.54
#